data_AF-A0A3D5Q2Z4-F1
#
_entry.id   AF-A0A3D5Q2Z4-F1
#
_cell.length_a   1.000
_cell.length_b   1.000
_cell.length_c   1.000
_cell.angle_alpha   90.00
_cell.angle_beta   90.00
_cell.angle_gamma   90.00
#
_symmetry.space_group_name_H-M   'P 1'
#
loop_
_entity.id
_entity.type
_entity.pdbx_description
1 polymer ?
#
loop_
_entity_poly.entity_id
_entity_poly.type
_entity_poly.pdbx_seq_one_letter_code
_entity_poly.pdbx_strand_id
1 'polypeptide(L)' 'DKSEPRVFINPEVEVLDGDLQPMQEGCLSVPGFFEDVDRIEHCRIRALDRDGNSFELEAEGLLA' A
#
# COMPACT_ATOMS: atom_id res chain seq x y z
N ASP A 1 4.55 3.44 18.03
CA ASP A 1 4.85 2.06 17.64
C ASP A 1 4.02 1.73 16.40
N LYS A 2 4.60 1.14 15.35
CA LYS A 2 3.87 0.78 14.10
C LYS A 2 3.47 -0.70 14.11
N SER A 3 3.38 -1.30 15.29
CA SER A 3 3.13 -2.72 15.54
C SER A 3 1.67 -3.13 15.41
N GLU A 4 0.73 -2.18 15.40
CA GLU A 4 -0.69 -2.49 15.27
C GLU A 4 -1.02 -2.99 13.86
N PRO A 5 -1.68 -4.15 13.72
CA PRO A 5 -2.02 -4.72 12.43
C PRO A 5 -3.04 -3.82 11.72
N ARG A 6 -2.71 -3.42 10.49
CA ARG A 6 -3.65 -2.76 9.59
C ARG A 6 -4.35 -3.83 8.75
N VAL A 7 -5.67 -3.81 8.75
CA VAL A 7 -6.50 -4.79 8.03
C VAL A 7 -7.35 -4.03 7.02
N PHE A 8 -7.19 -4.38 5.74
CA PHE A 8 -7.90 -3.78 4.62
C PHE A 8 -8.67 -4.88 3.89
N ILE A 9 -10.00 -4.91 4.06
CA ILE A 9 -10.87 -5.87 3.40
C ILE A 9 -11.56 -5.18 2.22
N ASN A 10 -11.55 -5.84 1.05
CA ASN A 10 -12.06 -5.32 -0.22
C ASN A 10 -11.53 -3.90 -0.55
N PRO A 11 -10.20 -3.69 -0.56
CA PRO A 11 -9.65 -2.37 -0.80
C PRO A 11 -9.88 -1.92 -2.25
N GLU A 12 -10.24 -0.65 -2.42
CA GLU A 12 -10.19 0.09 -3.68
C GLU A 12 -9.10 1.15 -3.57
N VAL A 13 -8.23 1.23 -4.57
CA VAL A 13 -7.10 2.18 -4.62
C VAL A 13 -7.37 3.24 -5.69
N GLU A 14 -7.35 4.50 -5.29
CA GLU A 14 -7.46 5.67 -6.15
C GLU A 14 -6.10 6.39 -6.17
N VAL A 15 -5.49 6.51 -7.35
CA VAL A 15 -4.27 7.30 -7.52
C VAL A 15 -4.61 8.78 -7.38
N LEU A 16 -3.88 9.50 -6.53
CA LEU A 16 -4.14 10.92 -6.30
C LEU A 16 -3.23 11.79 -7.18
N ASP A 17 -1.93 11.76 -6.91
CA ASP A 17 -0.91 12.47 -7.67
C ASP A 17 0.46 11.80 -7.53
N GLY A 18 1.51 12.45 -8.05
CA GLY A 18 2.87 11.94 -8.04
C GLY A 18 3.27 11.24 -9.35
N ASP A 19 4.57 11.23 -9.59
CA ASP A 19 5.18 10.51 -10.71
C ASP A 19 5.45 9.05 -10.30
N LEU A 20 5.63 8.20 -11.31
CA LEU A 20 6.18 6.86 -11.07
C LEU A 20 7.60 6.98 -10.52
N GLN A 21 7.84 6.38 -9.36
CA GLN A 21 9.15 6.29 -8.72
C GLN A 21 9.60 4.84 -8.62
N PRO A 22 10.88 4.54 -8.92
CA PRO A 22 11.43 3.21 -8.73
C PRO A 22 11.57 2.92 -7.23
N MET A 23 10.98 1.81 -6.78
CA MET A 23 11.13 1.31 -5.41
C MET A 23 11.68 -0.11 -5.44
N GLN A 24 12.65 -0.39 -4.57
CA GLN A 24 13.18 -1.75 -4.42
C GLN A 24 12.17 -2.64 -3.69
N GLU A 25 11.65 -3.65 -4.38
CA GLU A 25 10.71 -4.62 -3.84
C GLU A 25 11.33 -6.00 -3.66
N GLY A 26 10.92 -6.68 -2.59
CA GLY A 26 11.21 -8.09 -2.33
C GLY A 26 9.96 -8.81 -1.86
N CYS A 27 9.87 -10.12 -2.12
CA CYS A 27 8.69 -10.91 -1.79
C CYS A 27 9.07 -12.19 -1.04
N LEU A 28 8.34 -12.52 0.02
CA LEU A 28 8.51 -13.81 0.73
C LEU A 28 8.23 -15.01 -0.18
N SER A 29 7.40 -14.84 -1.21
CA SER A 29 7.13 -15.87 -2.22
C SER A 29 8.28 -16.02 -3.24
N VAL A 30 9.24 -15.09 -3.29
CA VAL A 30 10.40 -15.10 -4.20
C VAL A 30 11.68 -14.79 -3.40
N PRO A 31 12.16 -15.76 -2.60
CA PRO A 31 13.22 -15.51 -1.64
C PRO A 31 14.56 -15.17 -2.31
N GLY A 32 15.23 -14.13 -1.80
CA GLY A 32 16.58 -13.74 -2.20
C GLY A 32 16.67 -12.78 -3.39
N PHE A 33 15.54 -12.38 -3.98
CA PHE A 33 15.48 -11.43 -5.09
C PHE A 33 14.92 -10.08 -4.66
N PHE A 34 15.55 -9.02 -5.18
CA PHE A 34 15.15 -7.63 -5.01
C PHE A 34 15.30 -6.93 -6.35
N GLU A 35 14.26 -6.25 -6.81
CA GLU A 35 14.24 -5.55 -8.10
C GLU A 35 13.58 -4.17 -7.95
N ASP A 36 13.95 -3.25 -8.82
CA ASP A 36 13.31 -1.93 -8.89
C ASP A 36 11.97 -2.04 -9.64
N VAL A 37 10.90 -1.60 -8.98
CA VAL A 37 9.53 -1.58 -9.51
C VAL A 37 8.98 -0.16 -9.44
N ASP A 38 8.48 0.34 -10.56
CA ASP A 38 7.89 1.67 -10.64
C ASP A 38 6.49 1.68 -10.00
N ARG A 39 6.32 2.50 -8.95
CA ARG A 39 5.08 2.68 -8.18
C ARG A 39 4.74 4.16 -8.08
N ILE A 40 3.47 4.47 -7.85
CA ILE A 40 3.05 5.84 -7.53
C ILE A 40 3.13 6.01 -6.02
N GLU A 41 3.72 7.11 -5.56
CA GLU A 41 3.97 7.32 -4.12
C GLU A 41 2.81 7.94 -3.36
N HIS A 42 1.66 8.21 -4.00
CA HIS A 42 0.52 8.85 -3.34
C HIS A 42 -0.83 8.31 -3.84
N CYS A 43 -1.57 7.65 -2.95
CA CYS A 43 -2.86 7.06 -3.25
C CYS A 43 -3.86 7.18 -2.09
N ARG A 44 -5.14 7.02 -2.39
CA ARG A 44 -6.21 6.86 -1.41
C ARG A 44 -6.74 5.44 -1.45
N ILE A 45 -6.81 4.81 -0.28
CA ILE A 45 -7.35 3.47 -0.10
C ILE A 45 -8.72 3.59 0.58
N ARG A 46 -9.76 3.05 -0.06
CA ARG A 46 -11.07 2.81 0.58
C ARG A 46 -11.18 1.33 0.92
N ALA A 47 -11.53 0.97 2.14
CA ALA A 47 -11.63 -0.43 2.55
C ALA A 47 -12.61 -0.62 3.71
N LEU A 48 -12.91 -1.88 4.03
CA LEU A 48 -13.52 -2.26 5.30
C LEU A 48 -12.45 -2.69 6.30
N ASP A 49 -12.64 -2.34 7.56
CA ASP A 49 -11.82 -2.86 8.67
C ASP A 49 -12.21 -4.29 9.04
N ARG A 50 -11.52 -4.86 10.04
CA ARG A 50 -11.76 -6.23 10.52
C ARG A 50 -13.16 -6.48 11.08
N ASP A 51 -13.87 -5.42 11.45
CA ASP A 51 -15.22 -5.43 12.01
C ASP A 51 -16.28 -5.09 10.94
N GLY A 52 -15.84 -4.82 9.70
CA GLY A 52 -16.69 -4.51 8.56
C GLY A 52 -17.05 -3.02 8.43
N ASN A 53 -16.45 -2.13 9.22
CA ASN A 53 -16.69 -0.70 9.09
C ASN A 53 -15.88 -0.12 7.93
N SER A 54 -16.49 0.74 7.12
CA SER A 54 -15.80 1.43 6.04
C SER A 54 -14.87 2.52 6.56
N PHE A 55 -13.69 2.63 5.98
CA PHE A 55 -12.77 3.73 6.21
C PHE A 55 -12.03 4.14 4.93
N GLU A 56 -11.48 5.35 4.95
CA GLU A 56 -10.57 5.85 3.92
C GLU A 56 -9.22 6.20 4.56
N LEU A 57 -8.14 5.95 3.82
CA LEU A 57 -6.78 6.26 4.22
C LEU A 57 -6.01 6.85 3.03
N GLU A 58 -5.42 8.02 3.22
CA GLU A 58 -4.42 8.56 2.31
C GLU A 58 -3.06 7.94 2.67
N ALA A 59 -2.38 7.37 1.68
CA ALA A 59 -1.14 6.65 1.83
C ALA A 59 -0.07 7.28 0.94
N GLU A 60 1.12 7.46 1.52
CA GLU A 60 2.28 8.04 0.86
C GLU A 60 3.54 7.17 1.05
N GLY A 61 4.46 7.24 0.08
CA GLY A 61 5.76 6.55 0.11
C GLY A 61 5.60 5.04 0.30
N LEU A 62 6.30 4.45 1.27
CA LEU A 62 6.28 3.00 1.52
C LEU A 62 4.88 2.44 1.87
N LEU A 63 3.95 3.28 2.32
CA LEU A 63 2.59 2.84 2.66
C LEU A 63 1.64 2.82 1.44
N ALA A 64 1.98 3.56 0.37
CA ALA A 64 1.19 3.67 -0.86
C ALA A 64 1.35 2.43 -1.74
#